data_AF-A0A6I2LUE5-F1
#
_entry.id   AF-A0A6I2LUE5-F1
#
_cell.length_a   1.000
_cell.length_b   1.000
_cell.length_c   1.000
_cell.angle_alpha   90.00
_cell.angle_beta   90.00
_cell.angle_gamma   90.00
#
_symmetry.space_group_name_H-M   'P 1'
#
loop_
_entity.id
_entity.type
_entity.pdbx_description
1 polymer ?
#
loop_
_entity_poly.entity_id
_entity_poly.type
_entity_poly.pdbx_seq_one_letter_code
_entity_poly.pdbx_strand_id
1 'polypeptide(L)'
;MAGIILRGTTWHFRWVVPEEFRAIVNKKEIHRSLKTDSRSEAEARARDYERELRARYEAVLAGKASLTDGMEAFSAAVRIARGLGIPYRSAKELAEGRIEDILTRVETAQAISSDASDPGTVAAVLGGIEKPLLRLSQLADHVDGLAKDENRFKNETQLRKWRNGNKRTLTQAIEAIGSDLLVQDFNAEHAMKHLLWLEKRVARKEISAETVKKELTYAASCIKRYYRAAGVAHPPRPYAGLSVSKGVAKISHKPKDQKRKRELSVDWILQTLLAPGTLDGLNPEARDILLICVETGCRQSEIYNTPLADIHVEAPHPYFELRPTEGARELKNSASERSVPLVGIALSAMKRVVKRGGFKAYNGKDSWSAAVNKYLRERGAMPDGHTIGGLRHAWEGRMRRAGIAIDDRGVMMGHSVALIRDREEYGDITLAERHSFAQRVALDIADPVAHLDDRVITAPRKRQKAAKEMPCEGGAPDRERSL
;
A
#
# COMPACT_ATOMS: atom_id res chain seq x y z
N MET A 1 -6.07 38.81 -18.90
CA MET A 1 -6.72 38.90 -20.23
C MET A 1 -6.26 37.71 -21.06
N ALA A 2 -7.20 36.93 -21.62
CA ALA A 2 -6.87 35.98 -22.66
C ALA A 2 -6.60 36.70 -23.98
N GLY A 3 -5.74 36.10 -24.79
CA GLY A 3 -5.45 36.55 -26.15
C GLY A 3 -4.92 35.40 -26.99
N ILE A 4 -4.69 35.69 -28.26
CA ILE A 4 -4.09 34.76 -29.20
C ILE A 4 -2.72 35.28 -29.67
N ILE A 5 -1.78 34.36 -29.88
CA ILE A 5 -0.42 34.64 -30.36
C ILE A 5 -0.13 33.70 -31.53
N LEU A 6 0.31 34.26 -32.66
CA LEU A 6 0.74 33.48 -33.81
C LEU A 6 2.15 32.94 -33.56
N ARG A 7 2.37 31.63 -33.73
CA ARG A 7 3.70 31.01 -33.71
C ARG A 7 3.87 30.16 -34.97
N GLY A 8 4.78 30.58 -35.85
CA GLY A 8 4.87 30.01 -37.19
C GLY A 8 3.56 30.26 -37.94
N THR A 9 2.88 29.20 -38.35
CA THR A 9 1.58 29.25 -39.04
C THR A 9 0.39 28.98 -38.12
N THR A 10 0.60 28.60 -36.86
CA THR A 10 -0.49 28.17 -35.96
C THR A 10 -0.75 29.21 -34.87
N TRP A 11 -2.03 29.52 -34.62
CA TRP A 11 -2.43 30.36 -33.50
C TRP A 11 -2.39 29.60 -32.17
N HIS A 12 -1.91 30.25 -31.13
CA HIS A 12 -1.87 29.75 -29.76
C HIS A 12 -2.69 30.66 -28.85
N PHE A 13 -3.48 30.04 -27.98
CA PHE A 13 -4.11 30.68 -26.84
C PHE A 13 -3.06 31.04 -25.80
N ARG A 14 -3.13 32.27 -25.28
CA ARG A 14 -2.42 32.73 -24.08
C ARG A 14 -3.43 33.29 -23.11
N TRP A 15 -3.41 32.79 -21.87
CA TRP A 15 -4.22 33.35 -20.79
C TRP A 15 -3.35 33.70 -19.61
N VAL A 16 -3.32 34.99 -19.27
CA VAL A 16 -2.75 35.45 -18.01
C VAL A 16 -3.73 35.10 -16.91
N VAL A 17 -3.32 34.20 -16.02
CA VAL A 17 -4.18 33.63 -14.98
C VAL A 17 -4.57 34.73 -13.97
N PRO A 18 -5.87 35.02 -13.80
CA PRO A 18 -6.39 35.91 -12.77
C PRO A 18 -5.89 35.56 -11.37
N GLU A 19 -5.72 36.57 -10.51
CA GLU A 19 -5.11 36.39 -9.19
C GLU A 19 -5.89 35.41 -8.33
N GLU A 20 -7.22 35.43 -8.39
CA GLU A 20 -8.09 34.48 -7.69
C GLU A 20 -7.82 33.01 -8.06
N PHE A 21 -7.31 32.75 -9.27
CA PHE A 21 -6.98 31.41 -9.74
C PHE A 21 -5.48 31.09 -9.65
N ARG A 22 -4.58 32.03 -9.33
CA ARG A 22 -3.13 31.77 -9.34
C ARG A 22 -2.70 30.68 -8.35
N ALA A 23 -3.30 30.68 -7.16
CA ALA A 23 -3.08 29.64 -6.15
C ALA A 23 -3.54 28.26 -6.62
N ILE A 24 -4.46 28.22 -7.59
CA ILE A 24 -5.01 27.01 -8.18
C ILE A 24 -4.17 26.60 -9.40
N VAL A 25 -4.03 27.45 -10.41
CA VAL A 25 -3.32 27.07 -11.64
C VAL A 25 -1.82 26.85 -11.39
N ASN A 26 -1.26 27.45 -10.33
CA ASN A 26 0.16 27.42 -9.99
C ASN A 26 1.07 27.81 -11.16
N LYS A 27 0.56 28.66 -12.05
CA LYS A 27 1.24 29.24 -13.20
C LYS A 27 0.75 30.67 -13.37
N LYS A 28 1.63 31.55 -13.86
CA LYS A 28 1.26 32.94 -14.19
C LYS A 28 0.46 33.01 -15.49
N GLU A 29 0.71 32.08 -16.42
CA GLU A 29 0.06 32.04 -17.73
C GLU A 29 -0.16 30.59 -18.21
N ILE A 30 -1.23 30.39 -18.99
CA ILE A 30 -1.51 29.15 -19.72
C ILE A 30 -1.34 29.41 -21.21
N HIS A 31 -0.58 28.54 -21.89
CA HIS A 31 -0.36 28.58 -23.33
C HIS A 31 -0.82 27.27 -23.97
N ARG A 32 -1.60 27.32 -25.05
CA ARG A 32 -2.07 26.12 -25.77
C ARG A 32 -2.23 26.39 -27.26
N SER A 33 -1.82 25.46 -28.12
CA SER A 33 -2.09 25.56 -29.56
C SER A 33 -3.60 25.46 -29.84
N LEU A 34 -4.11 26.37 -30.67
CA LEU A 34 -5.49 26.35 -31.15
C LEU A 34 -5.66 25.56 -32.45
N LYS A 35 -4.54 25.01 -33.00
CA LYS A 35 -4.50 24.16 -34.19
C LYS A 35 -5.28 24.73 -35.38
N THR A 36 -5.12 26.03 -35.63
CA THR A 36 -5.69 26.74 -36.78
C THR A 36 -4.73 27.87 -37.16
N ASP A 37 -4.67 28.19 -38.45
CA ASP A 37 -3.98 29.34 -39.04
C ASP A 37 -4.94 30.53 -39.26
N SER A 38 -6.26 30.31 -39.18
CA SER A 38 -7.29 31.33 -39.25
C SER A 38 -7.42 32.10 -37.95
N ARG A 39 -7.24 33.43 -38.03
CA ARG A 39 -7.34 34.32 -36.88
C ARG A 39 -8.76 34.35 -36.29
N SER A 40 -9.79 34.41 -37.13
CA SER A 40 -11.19 34.48 -36.67
C SER A 40 -11.61 33.21 -35.92
N GLU A 41 -11.22 32.04 -36.45
CA GLU A 41 -11.46 30.75 -35.80
C GLU A 41 -10.65 30.61 -34.49
N ALA A 42 -9.40 31.11 -34.48
CA ALA A 42 -8.59 31.15 -33.28
C ALA A 42 -9.22 32.02 -32.18
N GLU A 43 -9.76 33.19 -32.51
CA GLU A 43 -10.43 34.08 -31.55
C GLU A 43 -11.69 33.44 -30.96
N ALA A 44 -12.49 32.74 -31.78
CA ALA A 44 -13.65 32.00 -31.30
C ALA A 44 -13.25 30.87 -30.34
N ARG A 45 -12.31 30.00 -30.75
CA ARG A 45 -11.79 28.91 -29.91
C ARG A 45 -11.15 29.42 -28.63
N ALA A 46 -10.47 30.57 -28.68
CA ALA A 46 -9.85 31.19 -27.51
C ALA A 46 -10.88 31.68 -26.49
N ARG A 47 -11.97 32.32 -26.93
CA ARG A 47 -13.06 32.77 -26.04
C ARG A 47 -13.76 31.60 -25.36
N ASP A 48 -14.05 30.54 -26.11
CA ASP A 48 -14.68 29.34 -25.56
C ASP A 48 -13.77 28.65 -24.54
N TYR A 49 -12.47 28.59 -24.85
CA TYR A 49 -11.49 27.99 -23.96
C TYR A 49 -11.23 28.83 -22.69
N GLU A 50 -11.23 30.17 -22.78
CA GLU A 50 -11.16 31.03 -21.58
C GLU A 50 -12.39 30.84 -20.69
N ARG A 51 -13.59 30.84 -21.27
CA ARG A 51 -14.84 30.63 -20.54
C ARG A 51 -14.84 29.28 -19.81
N GLU A 52 -14.37 28.24 -20.49
CA GLU A 52 -14.22 26.90 -19.91
C GLU A 52 -13.22 26.88 -18.75
N LEU A 53 -12.02 27.45 -18.94
CA LEU A 53 -10.99 27.49 -17.89
C LEU A 53 -11.47 28.26 -16.67
N ARG A 54 -12.15 29.39 -16.87
CA ARG A 54 -12.71 30.20 -15.78
C ARG A 54 -13.78 29.43 -15.01
N ALA A 55 -14.80 28.89 -15.68
CA ALA A 55 -15.84 28.09 -15.03
C ALA A 55 -15.25 26.88 -14.28
N ARG A 56 -14.26 26.21 -14.89
CA ARG A 56 -13.51 25.10 -14.28
C ARG A 56 -12.82 25.51 -12.98
N TYR A 57 -12.10 26.64 -12.95
CA TYR A 57 -11.38 27.06 -11.75
C TYR A 57 -12.28 27.72 -10.70
N GLU A 58 -13.38 28.35 -11.10
CA GLU A 58 -14.44 28.82 -10.21
C GLU A 58 -15.11 27.64 -9.48
N ALA A 59 -15.40 26.55 -10.18
CA ALA A 59 -15.91 25.32 -9.56
C ALA A 59 -14.93 24.71 -8.54
N VAL A 60 -13.61 24.81 -8.76
CA VAL A 60 -12.60 24.38 -7.78
C VAL A 60 -12.58 25.30 -6.55
N LEU A 61 -12.78 26.61 -6.73
CA LEU A 61 -12.88 27.55 -5.59
C LEU A 61 -14.16 27.31 -4.78
N ALA A 62 -15.29 27.16 -5.45
CA ALA A 62 -16.59 26.90 -4.83
C ALA A 62 -16.65 25.51 -4.16
N GLY A 63 -16.03 24.51 -4.79
CA GLY A 63 -15.93 23.13 -4.32
C GLY A 63 -15.03 22.89 -3.11
N LYS A 64 -14.40 23.94 -2.54
CA LYS A 64 -13.80 23.85 -1.20
C LYS A 64 -14.83 23.53 -0.10
N ALA A 65 -16.15 23.60 -0.38
CA ALA A 65 -17.21 23.32 0.58
C ALA A 65 -17.51 21.82 0.81
N SER A 66 -17.25 20.90 -0.13
CA SER A 66 -17.08 19.45 0.11
C SER A 66 -16.70 18.72 -1.19
N LEU A 67 -15.41 18.40 -1.34
CA LEU A 67 -14.87 17.64 -2.49
C LEU A 67 -15.37 16.18 -2.52
N THR A 68 -15.72 15.65 -1.36
CA THR A 68 -16.24 14.29 -1.19
C THR A 68 -17.64 14.21 -1.81
N ASP A 69 -18.48 15.20 -1.56
CA ASP A 69 -19.86 15.26 -2.08
C ASP A 69 -19.85 15.40 -3.60
N GLY A 70 -18.92 16.18 -4.17
CA GLY A 70 -18.78 16.29 -5.63
C GLY A 70 -18.32 14.99 -6.30
N MET A 71 -17.43 14.23 -5.66
CA MET A 71 -17.01 12.91 -6.15
C MET A 71 -18.12 11.86 -5.97
N GLU A 72 -18.87 11.91 -4.87
CA GLU A 72 -20.00 11.03 -4.62
C GLU A 72 -21.17 11.30 -5.56
N ALA A 73 -21.53 12.56 -5.78
CA ALA A 73 -22.54 12.97 -6.74
C ALA A 73 -22.17 12.54 -8.16
N PHE A 74 -20.91 12.75 -8.57
CA PHE A 74 -20.43 12.30 -9.87
C PHE A 74 -20.40 10.77 -9.99
N SER A 75 -19.99 10.05 -8.94
CA SER A 75 -20.03 8.58 -8.91
C SER A 75 -21.47 8.07 -8.98
N ALA A 76 -22.42 8.72 -8.31
CA ALA A 76 -23.84 8.39 -8.37
C ALA A 76 -24.36 8.61 -9.80
N ALA A 77 -24.02 9.72 -10.43
CA ALA A 77 -24.38 10.03 -11.81
C ALA A 77 -23.88 8.96 -12.79
N VAL A 78 -22.62 8.56 -12.67
CA VAL A 78 -22.03 7.47 -13.47
C VAL A 78 -22.78 6.15 -13.25
N ARG A 79 -23.14 5.83 -11.99
CA ARG A 79 -23.84 4.59 -11.64
C ARG A 79 -25.27 4.58 -12.19
N ILE A 80 -25.97 5.71 -12.11
CA ILE A 80 -27.31 5.90 -12.68
C ILE A 80 -27.26 5.71 -14.20
N ALA A 81 -26.37 6.44 -14.89
CA ALA A 81 -26.21 6.32 -16.35
C ALA A 81 -25.93 4.86 -16.76
N ARG A 82 -25.01 4.19 -16.04
CA ARG A 82 -24.69 2.77 -16.29
C ARG A 82 -25.88 1.84 -16.02
N GLY A 83 -26.64 2.08 -14.95
CA GLY A 83 -27.86 1.31 -14.63
C GLY A 83 -28.91 1.38 -15.73
N LEU A 84 -28.92 2.49 -16.47
CA LEU A 84 -29.77 2.71 -17.65
C LEU A 84 -29.13 2.22 -18.96
N GLY A 85 -27.98 1.53 -18.90
CA GLY A 85 -27.29 1.00 -20.08
C GLY A 85 -26.51 2.04 -20.89
N ILE A 86 -26.36 3.27 -20.42
CA ILE A 86 -25.70 4.37 -21.15
C ILE A 86 -24.35 4.72 -20.48
N PRO A 87 -23.22 4.79 -21.22
CA PRO A 87 -21.96 5.23 -20.64
C PRO A 87 -22.05 6.71 -20.25
N TYR A 88 -21.55 7.11 -19.08
CA TYR A 88 -21.53 8.54 -18.71
C TYR A 88 -20.64 9.35 -19.67
N ARG A 89 -21.13 10.50 -20.13
CA ARG A 89 -20.41 11.53 -20.89
C ARG A 89 -20.85 12.89 -20.37
N SER A 90 -19.94 13.86 -20.25
CA SER A 90 -20.34 15.22 -19.87
C SER A 90 -21.15 15.88 -20.99
N ALA A 91 -21.93 16.92 -20.66
CA ALA A 91 -22.67 17.70 -21.64
C ALA A 91 -21.76 18.20 -22.78
N LYS A 92 -20.51 18.55 -22.46
CA LYS A 92 -19.50 18.93 -23.46
C LYS A 92 -19.09 17.76 -24.37
N GLU A 93 -18.78 16.60 -23.81
CA GLU A 93 -18.41 15.41 -24.60
C GLU A 93 -19.56 14.94 -25.51
N LEU A 94 -20.80 15.20 -25.10
CA LEU A 94 -22.00 14.95 -25.91
C LEU A 94 -22.16 15.98 -27.01
N ALA A 95 -21.96 17.26 -26.72
CA ALA A 95 -22.02 18.33 -27.71
C ALA A 95 -20.94 18.20 -28.80
N GLU A 96 -19.76 17.67 -28.46
CA GLU A 96 -18.69 17.36 -29.41
C GLU A 96 -18.88 16.00 -30.12
N GLY A 97 -19.90 15.24 -29.72
CA GLY A 97 -20.21 13.91 -30.22
C GLY A 97 -21.19 13.90 -31.40
N ARG A 98 -21.82 12.75 -31.63
CA ARG A 98 -22.84 12.58 -32.66
C ARG A 98 -24.20 13.03 -32.14
N ILE A 99 -25.01 13.65 -32.99
CA ILE A 99 -26.33 14.17 -32.61
C ILE A 99 -27.29 13.05 -32.18
N GLU A 100 -27.15 11.84 -32.75
CA GLU A 100 -27.96 10.68 -32.40
C GLU A 100 -27.73 10.25 -30.95
N ASP A 101 -26.49 10.40 -30.45
CA ASP A 101 -26.15 10.09 -29.05
C ASP A 101 -26.82 11.10 -28.09
N ILE A 102 -27.01 12.35 -28.51
CA ILE A 102 -27.71 13.39 -27.75
C ILE A 102 -29.21 13.09 -27.74
N LEU A 103 -29.80 12.79 -28.90
CA LEU A 103 -31.23 12.51 -29.05
C LEU A 103 -31.66 11.32 -28.18
N THR A 104 -30.90 10.21 -28.26
CA THR A 104 -31.13 8.99 -27.45
C THR A 104 -31.17 9.31 -25.96
N ARG A 105 -30.30 10.24 -25.49
CA ARG A 105 -30.25 10.64 -24.08
C ARG A 105 -31.39 11.54 -23.68
N VAL A 106 -31.81 12.46 -24.56
CA VAL A 106 -32.98 13.31 -24.32
C VAL A 106 -34.23 12.46 -24.22
N GLU A 107 -34.41 11.50 -25.13
CA GLU A 107 -35.52 10.54 -25.10
C GLU A 107 -35.48 9.68 -23.83
N THR A 108 -34.31 9.17 -23.45
CA THR A 108 -34.13 8.41 -22.20
C THR A 108 -34.46 9.28 -20.98
N ALA A 109 -34.01 10.53 -20.93
CA ALA A 109 -34.31 11.45 -19.84
C ALA A 109 -35.81 11.78 -19.77
N GLN A 110 -36.47 11.94 -20.92
CA GLN A 110 -37.91 12.18 -21.01
C GLN A 110 -38.72 10.97 -20.53
N ALA A 111 -38.36 9.77 -20.98
CA ALA A 111 -39.01 8.52 -20.57
C ALA A 111 -38.89 8.24 -19.06
N ILE A 112 -37.80 8.71 -18.43
CA ILE A 112 -37.61 8.62 -16.97
C ILE A 112 -38.36 9.74 -16.25
N SER A 113 -38.48 10.94 -16.85
CA SER A 113 -39.13 12.10 -16.24
C SER A 113 -40.66 11.99 -16.10
N SER A 114 -41.32 11.11 -16.85
CA SER A 114 -42.77 10.90 -16.78
C SER A 114 -43.23 10.18 -15.51
N ASP A 115 -42.34 9.45 -14.83
CA ASP A 115 -42.59 8.79 -13.54
C ASP A 115 -41.71 9.43 -12.45
N ALA A 116 -42.16 10.57 -11.89
CA ALA A 116 -41.62 11.21 -10.68
C ALA A 116 -40.08 11.09 -10.48
N SER A 117 -39.27 11.59 -11.41
CA SER A 117 -37.81 11.42 -11.33
C SER A 117 -37.07 12.53 -10.58
N ASP A 118 -36.12 12.09 -9.75
CA ASP A 118 -35.06 12.86 -9.11
C ASP A 118 -34.27 13.70 -10.15
N PRO A 119 -34.15 15.04 -9.98
CA PRO A 119 -33.33 15.93 -10.81
C PRO A 119 -31.89 15.43 -11.01
N GLY A 120 -31.34 14.70 -10.03
CA GLY A 120 -30.02 14.08 -10.14
C GLY A 120 -29.91 13.04 -11.26
N THR A 121 -30.98 12.29 -11.52
CA THR A 121 -31.03 11.27 -12.58
C THR A 121 -31.05 11.89 -13.98
N VAL A 122 -31.82 12.96 -14.17
CA VAL A 122 -31.85 13.72 -15.43
C VAL A 122 -30.48 14.33 -15.71
N ALA A 123 -29.87 14.96 -14.70
CA ALA A 123 -28.52 15.51 -14.82
C ALA A 123 -27.48 14.43 -15.16
N ALA A 124 -27.62 13.21 -14.62
CA ALA A 124 -26.74 12.09 -14.93
C ALA A 124 -26.85 11.61 -16.39
N VAL A 125 -28.07 11.53 -16.94
CA VAL A 125 -28.30 11.08 -18.32
C VAL A 125 -27.82 12.12 -19.33
N LEU A 126 -28.10 13.40 -19.08
CA LEU A 126 -27.75 14.51 -19.97
C LEU A 126 -26.31 15.00 -19.80
N GLY A 127 -25.55 14.45 -18.83
CA GLY A 127 -24.16 14.83 -18.61
C GLY A 127 -23.97 16.16 -17.88
N GLY A 128 -24.99 16.62 -17.15
CA GLY A 128 -25.02 17.89 -16.42
C GLY A 128 -24.17 17.92 -15.14
N ILE A 129 -23.55 16.80 -14.76
CA ILE A 129 -22.68 16.71 -13.58
C ILE A 129 -21.21 16.73 -14.03
N GLU A 130 -20.53 17.84 -13.80
CA GLU A 130 -19.14 17.97 -14.24
C GLU A 130 -18.20 17.02 -13.51
N LYS A 131 -17.12 16.62 -14.21
CA LYS A 131 -16.10 15.74 -13.64
C LYS A 131 -15.43 16.45 -12.45
N PRO A 132 -15.34 15.83 -11.26
CA PRO A 132 -14.76 16.46 -10.09
C PRO A 132 -13.29 16.81 -10.34
N LEU A 133 -12.96 18.08 -10.18
CA LEU A 133 -11.63 18.61 -10.42
C LEU A 133 -10.78 18.39 -9.17
N LEU A 134 -9.85 17.46 -9.25
CA LEU A 134 -9.00 17.07 -8.12
C LEU A 134 -7.54 17.34 -8.44
N ARG A 135 -6.81 17.93 -7.48
CA ARG A 135 -5.36 18.08 -7.53
C ARG A 135 -4.65 16.78 -7.20
N LEU A 136 -3.39 16.64 -7.60
CA LEU A 136 -2.56 15.52 -7.16
C LEU A 136 -2.40 15.50 -5.65
N SER A 137 -2.28 16.68 -5.02
CA SER A 137 -2.22 16.80 -3.55
C SER A 137 -3.50 16.29 -2.89
N GLN A 138 -4.67 16.74 -3.37
CA GLN A 138 -5.96 16.34 -2.84
C GLN A 138 -6.29 14.86 -3.12
N LEU A 139 -5.84 14.32 -4.26
CA LEU A 139 -5.96 12.90 -4.56
C LEU A 139 -5.23 12.05 -3.52
N ALA A 140 -4.08 12.51 -3.01
CA ALA A 140 -3.37 11.80 -1.96
C ALA A 140 -4.21 11.64 -0.68
N ASP A 141 -5.03 12.64 -0.35
CA ASP A 141 -5.87 12.63 0.84
C ASP A 141 -7.16 11.82 0.64
N HIS A 142 -7.68 11.74 -0.59
CA HIS A 142 -8.95 11.05 -0.90
C HIS A 142 -8.79 9.62 -1.44
N VAL A 143 -7.57 9.17 -1.75
CA VAL A 143 -7.33 7.85 -2.38
C VAL A 143 -7.92 6.68 -1.60
N ASP A 144 -7.99 6.80 -0.27
CA ASP A 144 -8.56 5.77 0.61
C ASP A 144 -10.06 5.57 0.39
N GLY A 145 -10.81 6.67 0.24
CA GLY A 145 -12.23 6.61 -0.10
C GLY A 145 -12.48 5.93 -1.45
N LEU A 146 -11.56 6.13 -2.40
CA LEU A 146 -11.62 5.53 -3.74
C LEU A 146 -11.22 4.05 -3.77
N ALA A 147 -10.67 3.52 -2.68
CA ALA A 147 -10.11 2.17 -2.59
C ALA A 147 -10.75 1.35 -1.45
N LYS A 148 -11.92 1.73 -0.95
CA LYS A 148 -12.59 1.05 0.17
C LYS A 148 -12.76 -0.45 -0.08
N ASP A 149 -13.14 -0.83 -1.30
CA ASP A 149 -13.28 -2.23 -1.74
C ASP A 149 -11.94 -2.99 -1.68
N GLU A 150 -10.86 -2.37 -2.17
CA GLU A 150 -9.51 -2.93 -2.15
C GLU A 150 -8.91 -2.99 -0.73
N ASN A 151 -9.30 -2.07 0.14
CA ASN A 151 -8.70 -1.89 1.47
C ASN A 151 -9.45 -2.62 2.60
N ARG A 152 -10.65 -3.20 2.35
CA ARG A 152 -11.52 -3.80 3.39
C ARG A 152 -10.84 -4.83 4.30
N PHE A 153 -9.87 -5.58 3.78
CA PHE A 153 -9.15 -6.60 4.56
C PHE A 153 -7.92 -6.06 5.29
N LYS A 154 -7.39 -4.89 4.92
CA LYS A 154 -6.14 -4.38 5.50
C LYS A 154 -6.35 -4.03 6.97
N ASN A 155 -5.46 -4.51 7.84
CA ASN A 155 -5.39 -3.95 9.19
C ASN A 155 -4.84 -2.52 9.21
N GLU A 156 -4.91 -1.87 10.37
CA GLU A 156 -4.48 -0.49 10.58
C GLU A 156 -3.06 -0.21 10.07
N THR A 157 -2.13 -1.13 10.25
CA THR A 157 -0.74 -0.95 9.82
C THR A 157 -0.55 -1.16 8.32
N GLN A 158 -1.22 -2.17 7.73
CA GLN A 158 -1.26 -2.35 6.28
C GLN A 158 -1.87 -1.11 5.61
N LEU A 159 -2.96 -0.59 6.18
CA LEU A 159 -3.65 0.59 5.70
C LEU A 159 -2.79 1.85 5.86
N ARG A 160 -2.15 2.06 7.01
CA ARG A 160 -1.21 3.18 7.23
C ARG A 160 -0.05 3.18 6.22
N LYS A 161 0.57 2.02 5.99
CA LYS A 161 1.65 1.88 5.00
C LYS A 161 1.17 2.16 3.59
N TRP A 162 -0.01 1.66 3.24
CA TRP A 162 -0.64 1.90 1.95
C TRP A 162 -0.93 3.39 1.74
N ARG A 163 -1.58 4.06 2.72
CA ARG A 163 -1.86 5.51 2.69
C ARG A 163 -0.56 6.31 2.53
N ASN A 164 0.45 6.01 3.34
CA ASN A 164 1.74 6.68 3.28
C ASN A 164 2.46 6.48 1.95
N GLY A 165 2.36 5.28 1.34
CA GLY A 165 2.92 5.00 0.02
C GLY A 165 2.28 5.84 -1.08
N ASN A 166 0.95 5.88 -1.13
CA ASN A 166 0.20 6.69 -2.10
C ASN A 166 0.44 8.20 -1.90
N LYS A 167 0.46 8.68 -0.65
CA LYS A 167 0.73 10.09 -0.35
C LYS A 167 2.14 10.48 -0.78
N ARG A 168 3.14 9.70 -0.35
CA ARG A 168 4.55 9.94 -0.69
C ARG A 168 4.77 10.04 -2.20
N THR A 169 4.21 9.11 -2.97
CA THR A 169 4.46 9.07 -4.41
C THR A 169 3.87 10.26 -5.15
N LEU A 170 2.69 10.72 -4.74
CA LEU A 170 2.05 11.90 -5.33
C LEU A 170 2.79 13.18 -4.94
N THR A 171 3.24 13.30 -3.68
CA THR A 171 4.11 14.40 -3.26
C THR A 171 5.39 14.46 -4.08
N GLN A 172 6.07 13.31 -4.29
CA GLN A 172 7.26 13.24 -5.13
C GLN A 172 6.98 13.62 -6.59
N ALA A 173 5.82 13.23 -7.14
CA ALA A 173 5.42 13.65 -8.48
C ALA A 173 5.24 15.17 -8.58
N ILE A 174 4.56 15.79 -7.59
CA ILE A 174 4.37 17.25 -7.53
C ILE A 174 5.72 17.97 -7.46
N GLU A 175 6.62 17.52 -6.59
CA GLU A 175 7.99 18.06 -6.47
C GLU A 175 8.77 17.93 -7.79
N ALA A 176 8.71 16.76 -8.43
CA ALA A 176 9.41 16.51 -9.69
C ALA A 176 8.92 17.38 -10.85
N ILE A 177 7.63 17.71 -10.88
CA ILE A 177 7.01 18.55 -11.92
C ILE A 177 7.17 20.05 -11.59
N GLY A 178 7.31 20.38 -10.30
CA GLY A 178 7.34 21.76 -9.80
C GLY A 178 5.96 22.42 -9.74
N SER A 179 4.87 21.65 -9.88
CA SER A 179 3.51 22.18 -9.77
C SER A 179 2.50 21.13 -9.36
N ASP A 180 1.51 21.55 -8.57
CA ASP A 180 0.38 20.71 -8.18
C ASP A 180 -0.72 20.79 -9.24
N LEU A 181 -0.69 19.82 -10.16
CA LEU A 181 -1.61 19.77 -11.30
C LEU A 181 -2.96 19.17 -10.90
N LEU A 182 -3.98 19.50 -11.70
CA LEU A 182 -5.21 18.71 -11.71
C LEU A 182 -4.91 17.32 -12.31
N VAL A 183 -5.55 16.28 -11.82
CA VAL A 183 -5.35 14.89 -12.27
C VAL A 183 -5.62 14.75 -13.79
N GLN A 184 -6.53 15.56 -14.33
CA GLN A 184 -6.86 15.61 -15.76
C GLN A 184 -5.76 16.23 -16.62
N ASP A 185 -4.95 17.13 -16.06
CA ASP A 185 -3.83 17.77 -16.77
C ASP A 185 -2.55 16.95 -16.68
N PHE A 186 -2.53 15.92 -15.82
CA PHE A 186 -1.38 15.05 -15.65
C PHE A 186 -1.28 14.07 -16.85
N ASN A 187 -0.14 14.09 -17.55
CA ASN A 187 0.05 13.42 -18.83
C ASN A 187 1.40 12.67 -18.88
N ALA A 188 1.71 12.04 -20.01
CA ALA A 188 2.93 11.22 -20.17
C ALA A 188 4.23 12.02 -20.00
N GLU A 189 4.26 13.31 -20.37
CA GLU A 189 5.44 14.18 -20.16
C GLU A 189 5.68 14.42 -18.67
N HIS A 190 4.61 14.65 -17.90
CA HIS A 190 4.68 14.79 -16.44
C HIS A 190 5.15 13.49 -15.77
N ALA A 191 4.64 12.34 -16.23
CA ALA A 191 5.08 11.03 -15.75
C ALA A 191 6.56 10.76 -16.05
N MET A 192 7.04 11.15 -17.24
CA MET A 192 8.45 11.07 -17.61
C MET A 192 9.33 11.96 -16.72
N LYS A 193 8.91 13.21 -16.44
CA LYS A 193 9.61 14.09 -15.49
C LYS A 193 9.75 13.45 -14.11
N HIS A 194 8.69 12.81 -13.61
CA HIS A 194 8.72 12.06 -12.35
C HIS A 194 9.74 10.91 -12.40
N LEU A 195 9.77 10.11 -13.47
CA LEU A 195 10.74 9.03 -13.65
C LEU A 195 12.19 9.56 -13.65
N LEU A 196 12.49 10.55 -14.47
CA LEU A 196 13.84 11.12 -14.58
C LEU A 196 14.31 11.70 -13.24
N TRP A 197 13.40 12.31 -12.47
CA TRP A 197 13.69 12.79 -11.13
C TRP A 197 14.04 11.64 -10.17
N LEU A 198 13.30 10.53 -10.22
CA LEU A 198 13.59 9.33 -9.43
C LEU A 198 14.92 8.66 -9.84
N GLU A 199 15.23 8.62 -11.13
CA GLU A 199 16.50 8.07 -11.63
C GLU A 199 17.72 8.86 -11.12
N LYS A 200 17.63 10.20 -11.03
CA LYS A 200 18.68 11.03 -10.41
C LYS A 200 18.94 10.62 -8.96
N ARG A 201 17.90 10.26 -8.21
CA ARG A 201 18.04 9.79 -6.82
C ARG A 201 18.66 8.40 -6.74
N VAL A 202 18.39 7.52 -7.70
CA VAL A 202 19.09 6.23 -7.82
C VAL A 202 20.57 6.45 -8.14
N ALA A 203 20.91 7.36 -9.04
CA ALA A 203 22.29 7.69 -9.38
C ALA A 203 23.07 8.21 -8.16
N ARG A 204 22.40 8.97 -7.27
CA ARG A 204 22.93 9.40 -5.97
C ARG A 204 22.92 8.33 -4.88
N LYS A 205 22.49 7.11 -5.19
CA LYS A 205 22.36 5.97 -4.26
C LYS A 205 21.41 6.24 -3.07
N GLU A 206 20.50 7.20 -3.19
CA GLU A 206 19.50 7.50 -2.16
C GLU A 206 18.39 6.44 -2.13
N ILE A 207 18.03 5.92 -3.30
CA ILE A 207 16.97 4.92 -3.48
C ILE A 207 17.40 3.83 -4.46
N SER A 208 16.71 2.69 -4.43
CA SER A 208 16.94 1.57 -5.35
C SER A 208 16.04 1.65 -6.59
N ALA A 209 16.43 1.03 -7.70
CA ALA A 209 15.56 0.92 -8.88
C ALA A 209 14.24 0.17 -8.58
N GLU A 210 14.27 -0.77 -7.63
CA GLU A 210 13.06 -1.45 -7.13
C GLU A 210 12.13 -0.48 -6.41
N THR A 211 12.69 0.49 -5.68
CA THR A 211 11.91 1.58 -5.06
C THR A 211 11.23 2.41 -6.14
N VAL A 212 11.96 2.78 -7.20
CA VAL A 212 11.40 3.56 -8.33
C VAL A 212 10.22 2.82 -8.97
N LYS A 213 10.37 1.52 -9.28
CA LYS A 213 9.28 0.71 -9.83
C LYS A 213 8.03 0.76 -8.95
N LYS A 214 8.20 0.69 -7.63
CA LYS A 214 7.09 0.79 -6.66
C LYS A 214 6.44 2.16 -6.67
N GLU A 215 7.22 3.24 -6.68
CA GLU A 215 6.69 4.61 -6.78
C GLU A 215 5.83 4.79 -8.04
N LEU A 216 6.35 4.42 -9.22
CA LEU A 216 5.59 4.52 -10.47
C LEU A 216 4.28 3.71 -10.41
N THR A 217 4.32 2.53 -9.79
CA THR A 217 3.14 1.67 -9.62
C THR A 217 2.10 2.32 -8.71
N TYR A 218 2.51 2.91 -7.58
CA TYR A 218 1.60 3.64 -6.70
C TYR A 218 0.98 4.84 -7.42
N ALA A 219 1.80 5.65 -8.10
CA ALA A 219 1.33 6.86 -8.78
C ALA A 219 0.33 6.51 -9.91
N ALA A 220 0.65 5.50 -10.72
CA ALA A 220 -0.26 4.97 -11.73
C ALA A 220 -1.58 4.46 -11.13
N SER A 221 -1.51 3.80 -9.97
CA SER A 221 -2.69 3.27 -9.28
C SER A 221 -3.58 4.38 -8.73
N CYS A 222 -3.02 5.45 -8.16
CA CYS A 222 -3.80 6.62 -7.72
C CYS A 222 -4.60 7.23 -8.87
N ILE A 223 -3.93 7.49 -10.00
CA ILE A 223 -4.57 8.07 -11.19
C ILE A 223 -5.65 7.12 -11.74
N LYS A 224 -5.37 5.82 -11.80
CA LYS A 224 -6.34 4.81 -12.23
C LYS A 224 -7.59 4.80 -11.35
N ARG A 225 -7.44 4.89 -10.01
CA ARG A 225 -8.56 4.93 -9.07
C ARG A 225 -9.43 6.16 -9.24
N TYR A 226 -8.81 7.33 -9.42
CA TYR A 226 -9.53 8.56 -9.74
C TYR A 226 -10.42 8.38 -10.98
N TYR A 227 -9.86 7.91 -12.10
CA TYR A 227 -10.63 7.76 -13.32
C TYR A 227 -11.67 6.64 -13.26
N ARG A 228 -11.40 5.56 -12.50
CA ARG A 228 -12.38 4.48 -12.25
C ARG A 228 -13.58 5.01 -11.48
N ALA A 229 -13.35 5.76 -10.40
CA ALA A 229 -14.42 6.41 -9.63
C ALA A 229 -15.18 7.43 -10.48
N ALA A 230 -14.46 8.11 -11.38
CA ALA A 230 -15.02 9.01 -12.36
C ALA A 230 -15.70 8.31 -13.57
N GLY A 231 -15.86 6.99 -13.56
CA GLY A 231 -16.59 6.29 -14.63
C GLY A 231 -15.97 6.34 -16.02
N VAL A 232 -14.71 6.75 -16.15
CA VAL A 232 -14.06 6.91 -17.46
C VAL A 232 -13.66 5.53 -18.00
N ALA A 233 -14.31 5.11 -19.09
CA ALA A 233 -14.09 3.79 -19.70
C ALA A 233 -12.65 3.60 -20.22
N HIS A 234 -12.08 4.64 -20.84
CA HIS A 234 -10.74 4.63 -21.41
C HIS A 234 -9.85 5.69 -20.74
N PRO A 235 -9.40 5.45 -19.50
CA PRO A 235 -8.63 6.44 -18.78
C PRO A 235 -7.24 6.61 -19.40
N PRO A 236 -6.68 7.83 -19.38
CA PRO A 236 -5.30 8.03 -19.79
C PRO A 236 -4.37 7.20 -18.90
N ARG A 237 -3.28 6.68 -19.48
CA ARG A 237 -2.26 5.90 -18.77
C ARG A 237 -0.89 6.60 -18.84
N PRO A 238 -0.68 7.71 -18.13
CA PRO A 238 0.55 8.50 -18.20
C PRO A 238 1.85 7.71 -17.94
N TYR A 239 1.77 6.69 -17.08
CA TYR A 239 2.90 5.84 -16.70
C TYR A 239 3.08 4.59 -17.58
N ALA A 240 2.25 4.40 -18.61
CA ALA A 240 2.34 3.23 -19.47
C ALA A 240 3.70 3.16 -20.19
N GLY A 241 4.34 2.00 -20.18
CA GLY A 241 5.63 1.77 -20.83
C GLY A 241 6.84 2.40 -20.12
N LEU A 242 6.63 3.16 -19.03
CA LEU A 242 7.74 3.75 -18.29
C LEU A 242 8.47 2.69 -17.45
N SER A 243 9.80 2.67 -17.58
CA SER A 243 10.66 1.78 -16.81
C SER A 243 12.00 2.46 -16.56
N VAL A 244 12.68 2.03 -15.49
CA VAL A 244 14.04 2.52 -15.18
C VAL A 244 14.99 2.09 -16.30
N SER A 245 15.80 3.03 -16.78
CA SER A 245 16.81 2.77 -17.80
C SER A 245 17.78 1.67 -17.40
N LYS A 246 18.26 0.90 -18.38
CA LYS A 246 19.17 -0.23 -18.14
C LYS A 246 20.45 0.18 -17.39
N GLY A 247 20.98 1.37 -17.67
CA GLY A 247 22.16 1.92 -16.99
C GLY A 247 21.90 2.17 -15.51
N VAL A 248 20.81 2.85 -15.17
CA VAL A 248 20.42 3.15 -13.79
C VAL A 248 20.05 1.87 -13.02
N ALA A 249 19.41 0.91 -13.68
CA ALA A 249 19.11 -0.39 -13.09
C ALA A 249 20.39 -1.16 -12.65
N LYS A 250 21.52 -0.98 -13.35
CA LYS A 250 22.82 -1.57 -12.97
C LYS A 250 23.44 -0.91 -11.73
N ILE A 251 23.22 0.39 -11.50
CA ILE A 251 23.71 1.08 -10.28
C ILE A 251 23.14 0.42 -9.02
N SER A 252 21.89 -0.06 -9.11
CA SER A 252 21.19 -0.71 -8.01
C SER A 252 21.40 -2.23 -7.89
N HIS A 253 22.26 -2.82 -8.74
CA HIS A 253 22.56 -4.25 -8.67
C HIS A 253 23.42 -4.57 -7.44
N LYS A 254 22.75 -4.78 -6.30
CA LYS A 254 23.32 -5.67 -5.28
C LYS A 254 23.46 -7.07 -5.90
N PRO A 255 24.59 -7.77 -5.69
CA PRO A 255 24.76 -9.17 -6.08
C PRO A 255 23.55 -10.01 -5.64
N LYS A 256 23.16 -11.02 -6.42
CA LYS A 256 22.00 -11.89 -6.09
C LYS A 256 22.10 -12.46 -4.67
N ASP A 257 23.32 -12.76 -4.21
CA ASP A 257 23.61 -13.32 -2.89
C ASP A 257 23.42 -12.33 -1.73
N GLN A 258 23.40 -11.02 -2.01
CA GLN A 258 23.07 -9.99 -1.03
C GLN A 258 21.58 -9.61 -1.03
N LYS A 259 20.80 -10.04 -2.05
CA LYS A 259 19.35 -9.79 -2.14
C LYS A 259 18.51 -10.85 -1.43
N ARG A 260 18.99 -12.09 -1.39
CA ARG A 260 18.29 -13.19 -0.70
C ARG A 260 18.62 -13.15 0.79
N LYS A 261 17.59 -13.23 1.64
CA LYS A 261 17.82 -13.50 3.06
C LYS A 261 18.50 -14.86 3.12
N ARG A 262 19.69 -14.91 3.72
CA ARG A 262 20.48 -16.14 3.82
C ARG A 262 19.70 -17.17 4.65
N GLU A 263 19.75 -18.42 4.22
CA GLU A 263 19.23 -19.56 4.99
C GLU A 263 20.00 -19.64 6.30
N LEU A 264 19.29 -19.74 7.43
CA LEU A 264 19.92 -20.04 8.71
C LEU A 264 20.16 -21.55 8.78
N SER A 265 21.37 -21.99 9.12
CA SER A 265 21.69 -23.42 9.18
C SER A 265 20.90 -24.10 10.30
N VAL A 266 20.56 -25.38 10.10
CA VAL A 266 19.87 -26.18 11.12
C VAL A 266 20.72 -26.29 12.38
N ASP A 267 22.03 -26.48 12.23
CA ASP A 267 22.96 -26.54 13.36
C ASP A 267 22.92 -25.26 14.20
N TRP A 268 22.92 -24.08 13.56
CA TRP A 268 22.82 -22.82 14.30
C TRP A 268 21.45 -22.66 14.99
N ILE A 269 20.36 -23.11 14.34
CA ILE A 269 19.03 -23.08 14.95
C ILE A 269 19.03 -23.93 16.22
N LEU A 270 19.54 -25.15 16.16
CA LEU A 270 19.55 -26.07 17.31
C LEU A 270 20.55 -25.64 18.40
N GLN A 271 21.79 -25.35 18.01
CA GLN A 271 22.91 -25.14 18.94
C GLN A 271 23.00 -23.71 19.48
N THR A 272 22.36 -22.74 18.83
CA THR A 272 22.42 -21.33 19.24
C THR A 272 21.04 -20.78 19.53
N LEU A 273 20.14 -20.77 18.54
CA LEU A 273 18.83 -20.12 18.69
C LEU A 273 17.95 -20.80 19.74
N LEU A 274 17.91 -22.14 19.71
CA LEU A 274 17.08 -22.98 20.58
C LEU A 274 17.87 -23.57 21.75
N ALA A 275 19.12 -23.15 21.95
CA ALA A 275 19.89 -23.55 23.12
C ALA A 275 19.19 -23.07 24.42
N PRO A 276 19.22 -23.88 25.50
CA PRO A 276 18.63 -23.49 26.78
C PRO A 276 19.11 -22.12 27.25
N GLY A 277 18.19 -21.26 27.71
CA GLY A 277 18.52 -19.92 28.20
C GLY A 277 18.64 -18.83 27.13
N THR A 278 18.81 -19.18 25.84
CA THR A 278 18.97 -18.18 24.76
C THR A 278 17.76 -17.26 24.66
N LEU A 279 16.55 -17.81 24.81
CA LEU A 279 15.30 -17.09 24.59
C LEU A 279 14.65 -16.55 25.88
N ASP A 280 15.25 -16.79 27.05
CA ASP A 280 14.65 -16.51 28.36
C ASP A 280 14.34 -15.03 28.60
N GLY A 281 15.17 -14.14 28.05
CA GLY A 281 14.99 -12.69 28.17
C GLY A 281 14.06 -12.08 27.11
N LEU A 282 13.62 -12.86 26.11
CA LEU A 282 12.69 -12.38 25.10
C LEU A 282 11.27 -12.40 25.66
N ASN A 283 10.46 -11.38 25.37
CA ASN A 283 9.08 -11.35 25.87
C ASN A 283 8.28 -12.57 25.36
N PRO A 284 7.30 -13.07 26.14
CA PRO A 284 6.65 -14.35 25.87
C PRO A 284 6.01 -14.44 24.47
N GLU A 285 5.28 -13.41 24.05
CA GLU A 285 4.62 -13.42 22.73
C GLU A 285 5.65 -13.38 21.59
N ALA A 286 6.73 -12.59 21.70
CA ALA A 286 7.76 -12.55 20.68
C ALA A 286 8.47 -13.89 20.51
N ARG A 287 8.70 -14.57 21.63
CA ARG A 287 9.30 -15.89 21.67
C ARG A 287 8.39 -16.92 21.00
N ASP A 288 7.10 -16.94 21.33
CA ASP A 288 6.15 -17.88 20.71
C ASP A 288 6.07 -17.67 19.20
N ILE A 289 5.99 -16.43 18.73
CA ILE A 289 6.01 -16.13 17.28
C ILE A 289 7.30 -16.63 16.63
N LEU A 290 8.44 -16.55 17.32
CA LEU A 290 9.73 -17.02 16.81
C LEU A 290 9.74 -18.53 16.64
N LEU A 291 9.28 -19.27 17.64
CA LEU A 291 9.19 -20.73 17.61
C LEU A 291 8.22 -21.20 16.50
N ILE A 292 7.09 -20.49 16.33
CA ILE A 292 6.16 -20.76 15.23
C ILE A 292 6.83 -20.49 13.87
N CYS A 293 7.61 -19.41 13.73
CA CYS A 293 8.37 -19.14 12.50
C CYS A 293 9.34 -20.28 12.16
N VAL A 294 9.96 -20.90 13.17
CA VAL A 294 10.92 -22.01 12.96
C VAL A 294 10.24 -23.15 12.23
N GLU A 295 9.04 -23.59 12.65
CA GLU A 295 8.39 -24.81 12.14
C GLU A 295 7.23 -24.63 11.16
N THR A 296 6.95 -23.41 10.70
CA THR A 296 5.85 -23.19 9.73
C THR A 296 6.28 -22.59 8.40
N GLY A 297 7.47 -21.99 8.33
CA GLY A 297 7.89 -21.23 7.16
C GLY A 297 7.05 -19.98 6.89
N CYS A 298 6.08 -19.65 7.74
CA CYS A 298 5.22 -18.47 7.59
C CYS A 298 6.03 -17.18 7.67
N ARG A 299 5.55 -16.13 6.99
CA ARG A 299 6.04 -14.78 7.28
C ARG A 299 5.56 -14.41 8.68
N GLN A 300 6.37 -13.68 9.44
CA GLN A 300 6.02 -13.32 10.81
C GLN A 300 4.65 -12.62 10.93
N SER A 301 4.31 -11.75 9.97
CA SER A 301 3.02 -11.06 9.91
C SER A 301 1.85 -11.96 9.55
N GLU A 302 2.13 -13.14 8.98
CA GLU A 302 1.11 -14.17 8.77
C GLU A 302 0.76 -14.85 10.08
N ILE A 303 1.68 -14.91 11.05
CA ILE A 303 1.47 -15.53 12.36
C ILE A 303 0.77 -14.56 13.31
N TYR A 304 1.40 -13.42 13.63
CA TYR A 304 0.91 -12.55 14.71
C TYR A 304 -0.36 -11.74 14.38
N ASN A 305 -0.82 -11.79 13.13
CA ASN A 305 -2.12 -11.22 12.73
C ASN A 305 -3.20 -12.31 12.56
N THR A 306 -2.93 -13.55 12.97
CA THR A 306 -3.94 -14.63 12.94
C THR A 306 -4.95 -14.38 14.06
N PRO A 307 -6.25 -14.26 13.74
CA PRO A 307 -7.31 -14.20 14.74
C PRO A 307 -7.33 -15.45 15.62
N LEU A 308 -7.71 -15.32 16.89
CA LEU A 308 -7.79 -16.47 17.81
C LEU A 308 -8.75 -17.56 17.30
N ALA A 309 -9.84 -17.17 16.64
CA ALA A 309 -10.83 -18.09 16.08
C ALA A 309 -10.29 -18.96 14.93
N ASP A 310 -9.18 -18.56 14.32
CA ASP A 310 -8.52 -19.27 13.22
C ASP A 310 -7.41 -20.21 13.72
N ILE A 311 -7.33 -20.47 15.03
CA ILE A 311 -6.29 -21.31 15.65
C ILE A 311 -6.92 -22.57 16.25
N HIS A 312 -6.50 -23.74 15.76
CA HIS A 312 -7.10 -25.04 16.08
C HIS A 312 -6.05 -25.99 16.67
N VAL A 313 -5.62 -25.75 17.91
CA VAL A 313 -4.56 -26.53 18.59
C VAL A 313 -4.99 -27.90 19.11
N GLU A 314 -6.30 -28.13 19.26
CA GLU A 314 -6.88 -29.39 19.76
C GLU A 314 -7.45 -30.28 18.63
N ALA A 315 -7.29 -29.87 17.37
CA ALA A 315 -7.70 -30.69 16.23
C ALA A 315 -6.82 -31.96 16.13
N PRO A 316 -7.31 -33.07 15.53
CA PRO A 316 -6.50 -34.27 15.28
C PRO A 316 -5.21 -34.01 14.49
N HIS A 317 -5.25 -32.99 13.62
CA HIS A 317 -4.10 -32.44 12.91
C HIS A 317 -4.03 -30.95 13.24
N PRO A 318 -3.37 -30.53 14.34
CA PRO A 318 -3.38 -29.14 14.78
C PRO A 318 -2.92 -28.17 13.70
N TYR A 319 -3.60 -27.01 13.58
CA TYR A 319 -3.33 -26.04 12.52
C TYR A 319 -3.81 -24.63 12.87
N PHE A 320 -3.46 -23.66 12.02
CA PHE A 320 -4.11 -22.36 11.99
C PHE A 320 -4.37 -21.91 10.56
N GLU A 321 -5.42 -21.12 10.37
CA GLU A 321 -5.84 -20.66 9.05
C GLU A 321 -5.18 -19.33 8.67
N LEU A 322 -4.62 -19.29 7.47
CA LEU A 322 -4.26 -18.03 6.82
C LEU A 322 -5.32 -17.74 5.79
N ARG A 323 -6.20 -16.79 6.10
CA ARG A 323 -7.24 -16.32 5.17
C ARG A 323 -7.37 -14.80 5.23
N PRO A 324 -7.92 -14.15 4.20
CA PRO A 324 -8.31 -12.75 4.30
C PRO A 324 -9.41 -12.62 5.35
N THR A 325 -9.19 -11.75 6.34
CA THR A 325 -10.17 -11.48 7.40
C THR A 325 -10.42 -9.98 7.42
N GLU A 326 -11.68 -9.58 7.27
CA GLU A 326 -12.08 -8.17 7.14
C GLU A 326 -11.59 -7.35 8.34
N GLY A 327 -10.98 -6.21 8.07
CA GLY A 327 -10.34 -5.34 9.08
C GLY A 327 -9.12 -5.92 9.81
N ALA A 328 -8.88 -7.23 9.75
CA ALA A 328 -7.82 -7.90 10.52
C ALA A 328 -6.57 -8.22 9.69
N ARG A 329 -6.74 -8.66 8.43
CA ARG A 329 -5.59 -9.03 7.59
C ARG A 329 -5.95 -9.19 6.12
N GLU A 330 -5.19 -8.50 5.30
CA GLU A 330 -5.09 -8.80 3.87
C GLU A 330 -3.93 -9.77 3.61
N LEU A 331 -4.17 -10.77 2.75
CA LEU A 331 -3.13 -11.66 2.25
C LEU A 331 -2.41 -11.05 1.04
N LYS A 332 -1.14 -11.40 0.87
CA LYS A 332 -0.33 -10.87 -0.24
C LYS A 332 -0.87 -11.29 -1.61
N ASN A 333 -1.39 -12.51 -1.71
CA ASN A 333 -1.99 -13.11 -2.90
C ASN A 333 -2.92 -14.25 -2.48
N SER A 334 -3.79 -14.71 -3.38
CA SER A 334 -4.70 -15.84 -3.14
C SER A 334 -3.95 -17.10 -2.71
N ALA A 335 -2.81 -17.40 -3.33
CA ALA A 335 -1.97 -18.55 -2.96
C ALA A 335 -1.40 -18.51 -1.53
N SER A 336 -1.47 -17.37 -0.83
CA SER A 336 -1.10 -17.31 0.59
C SER A 336 -2.20 -17.89 1.49
N GLU A 337 -3.42 -18.04 0.98
CA GLU A 337 -4.55 -18.63 1.70
C GLU A 337 -4.31 -20.13 1.88
N ARG A 338 -4.20 -20.58 3.13
CA ARG A 338 -3.89 -21.97 3.46
C ARG A 338 -4.07 -22.30 4.93
N SER A 339 -4.39 -23.56 5.21
CA SER A 339 -4.21 -24.17 6.52
C SER A 339 -2.73 -24.47 6.74
N VAL A 340 -2.18 -23.98 7.87
CA VAL A 340 -0.79 -24.18 8.25
C VAL A 340 -0.72 -25.19 9.41
N PRO A 341 -0.11 -26.36 9.20
CA PRO A 341 0.00 -27.38 10.24
C PRO A 341 0.91 -26.91 11.38
N LEU A 342 0.57 -27.30 12.60
CA LEU A 342 1.31 -27.02 13.83
C LEU A 342 1.91 -28.31 14.37
N VAL A 343 3.24 -28.39 14.36
CA VAL A 343 4.01 -29.56 14.79
C VAL A 343 5.16 -29.12 15.70
N GLY A 344 5.70 -30.06 16.49
CA GLY A 344 6.86 -29.83 17.35
C GLY A 344 6.74 -28.58 18.21
N ILE A 345 7.80 -27.78 18.26
CA ILE A 345 7.86 -26.55 19.06
C ILE A 345 6.84 -25.48 18.65
N ALA A 346 6.35 -25.48 17.41
CA ALA A 346 5.31 -24.53 16.99
C ALA A 346 3.95 -24.86 17.60
N LEU A 347 3.62 -26.14 17.79
CA LEU A 347 2.39 -26.53 18.47
C LEU A 347 2.41 -26.09 19.94
N SER A 348 3.51 -26.34 20.65
CA SER A 348 3.67 -25.89 22.04
C SER A 348 3.57 -24.37 22.17
N ALA A 349 4.26 -23.63 21.29
CA ALA A 349 4.18 -22.18 21.23
C ALA A 349 2.77 -21.67 20.92
N MET A 350 2.05 -22.31 19.99
CA MET A 350 0.69 -21.89 19.66
C MET A 350 -0.30 -22.18 20.80
N LYS A 351 -0.13 -23.28 21.54
CA LYS A 351 -0.92 -23.57 22.75
C LYS A 351 -0.75 -22.47 23.81
N ARG A 352 0.48 -21.99 24.04
CA ARG A 352 0.73 -20.82 24.90
C ARG A 352 0.03 -19.55 24.41
N VAL A 353 0.03 -19.30 23.10
CA VAL A 353 -0.67 -18.16 22.49
C VAL A 353 -2.18 -18.25 22.72
N VAL A 354 -2.78 -19.43 22.50
CA VAL A 354 -4.21 -19.66 22.75
C VAL A 354 -4.53 -19.43 24.24
N LYS A 355 -3.73 -19.96 25.16
CA LYS A 355 -3.88 -19.74 26.62
C LYS A 355 -3.80 -18.25 26.98
N ARG A 356 -3.01 -17.45 26.26
CA ARG A 356 -2.88 -15.99 26.45
C ARG A 356 -4.06 -15.19 25.86
N GLY A 357 -4.94 -15.85 25.10
CA GLY A 357 -6.04 -15.21 24.36
C GLY A 357 -5.61 -14.60 23.03
N GLY A 358 -4.65 -15.21 22.34
CA GLY A 358 -4.20 -14.81 21.01
C GLY A 358 -3.00 -13.84 21.01
N PHE A 359 -2.68 -13.30 19.83
CA PHE A 359 -1.62 -12.32 19.63
C PHE A 359 -2.11 -10.91 19.97
N LYS A 360 -1.46 -10.24 20.93
CA LYS A 360 -1.86 -8.93 21.46
C LYS A 360 -0.76 -7.89 21.31
N ALA A 361 0.48 -8.25 21.67
CA ALA A 361 1.61 -7.33 21.67
C ALA A 361 1.99 -6.90 20.25
N TYR A 362 1.96 -7.84 19.29
CA TYR A 362 2.44 -7.66 17.92
C TYR A 362 1.37 -7.64 16.84
N ASN A 363 0.12 -7.96 17.17
CA ASN A 363 -0.99 -7.85 16.23
C ASN A 363 -1.09 -6.42 15.68
N GLY A 364 -1.10 -6.30 14.36
CA GLY A 364 -1.08 -5.02 13.66
C GLY A 364 0.20 -4.21 13.85
N LYS A 365 1.32 -4.77 14.35
CA LYS A 365 2.58 -4.04 14.60
C LYS A 365 3.79 -4.71 13.94
N ASP A 366 4.49 -3.95 13.10
CA ASP A 366 5.71 -4.44 12.43
C ASP A 366 6.97 -4.46 13.30
N SER A 367 6.85 -4.24 14.62
CA SER A 367 7.99 -4.11 15.53
C SER A 367 8.63 -5.45 15.91
N TRP A 368 7.93 -6.58 15.70
CA TRP A 368 8.40 -7.91 16.13
C TRP A 368 9.78 -8.27 15.56
N SER A 369 9.95 -8.13 14.24
CA SER A 369 11.22 -8.50 13.58
C SER A 369 12.38 -7.65 14.10
N ALA A 370 12.16 -6.35 14.33
CA ALA A 370 13.19 -5.47 14.86
C ALA A 370 13.56 -5.87 16.30
N ALA A 371 12.56 -6.16 17.14
CA ALA A 371 12.76 -6.56 18.53
C ALA A 371 13.56 -7.87 18.64
N VAL A 372 13.19 -8.92 17.90
CA VAL A 372 13.87 -10.22 17.95
C VAL A 372 15.29 -10.13 17.38
N ASN A 373 15.49 -9.49 16.23
CA ASN A 373 16.84 -9.35 15.67
C ASN A 373 17.75 -8.52 16.58
N LYS A 374 17.23 -7.47 17.24
CA LYS A 374 17.99 -6.68 18.22
C LYS A 374 18.40 -7.56 19.40
N TYR A 375 17.43 -8.25 20.00
CA TYR A 375 17.65 -9.16 21.13
C TYR A 375 18.74 -10.20 20.84
N LEU A 376 18.69 -10.86 19.68
CA LEU A 376 19.66 -11.87 19.29
C LEU A 376 21.06 -11.29 19.05
N ARG A 377 21.16 -10.10 18.44
CA ARG A 377 22.46 -9.44 18.22
C ARG A 377 23.12 -8.99 19.52
N GLU A 378 22.35 -8.43 20.44
CA GLU A 378 22.87 -8.00 21.76
C GLU A 378 23.45 -9.17 22.57
N ARG A 379 23.08 -10.41 22.24
CA ARG A 379 23.56 -11.64 22.87
C ARG A 379 24.61 -12.39 22.05
N GLY A 380 25.06 -11.85 20.92
CA GLY A 380 25.96 -12.56 19.99
C GLY A 380 25.31 -13.81 19.36
N ALA A 381 24.00 -13.98 19.49
CA ALA A 381 23.23 -15.12 19.01
C ALA A 381 22.57 -14.81 17.66
N MET A 382 23.29 -14.18 16.73
CA MET A 382 22.85 -13.93 15.34
C MET A 382 24.07 -13.98 14.42
N PRO A 383 24.10 -14.86 13.39
CA PRO A 383 25.22 -14.93 12.48
C PRO A 383 25.37 -13.66 11.63
N ASP A 384 26.60 -13.34 11.26
CA ASP A 384 26.89 -12.14 10.48
C ASP A 384 26.19 -12.14 9.11
N GLY A 385 25.60 -11.00 8.77
CA GLY A 385 24.84 -10.84 7.53
C GLY A 385 23.50 -11.58 7.50
N HIS A 386 23.06 -12.19 8.61
CA HIS A 386 21.78 -12.88 8.71
C HIS A 386 20.72 -12.06 9.45
N THR A 387 19.47 -12.47 9.25
CA THR A 387 18.31 -12.02 10.02
C THR A 387 17.43 -13.22 10.29
N ILE A 388 16.58 -13.16 11.31
CA ILE A 388 15.56 -14.19 11.58
C ILE A 388 14.61 -14.47 10.40
N GLY A 389 14.53 -13.57 9.40
CA GLY A 389 13.79 -13.85 8.18
C GLY A 389 14.38 -14.99 7.33
N GLY A 390 15.60 -15.44 7.65
CA GLY A 390 16.22 -16.65 7.09
C GLY A 390 15.56 -17.96 7.56
N LEU A 391 14.79 -17.95 8.66
CA LEU A 391 14.10 -19.14 9.18
C LEU A 391 13.11 -19.73 8.18
N ARG A 392 12.41 -18.87 7.43
CA ARG A 392 11.52 -19.29 6.35
C ARG A 392 12.27 -20.08 5.26
N HIS A 393 13.48 -19.66 4.92
CA HIS A 393 14.32 -20.38 3.97
C HIS A 393 14.91 -21.66 4.56
N ALA A 394 15.21 -21.68 5.87
CA ALA A 394 15.66 -22.88 6.57
C ALA A 394 14.57 -23.94 6.59
N TRP A 395 13.32 -23.55 6.86
CA TRP A 395 12.16 -24.40 6.74
C TRP A 395 12.07 -25.00 5.33
N GLU A 396 12.09 -24.16 4.28
CA GLU A 396 12.00 -24.63 2.87
C GLU A 396 13.17 -25.56 2.50
N GLY A 397 14.37 -25.25 3.00
CA GLY A 397 15.56 -26.08 2.87
C GLY A 397 15.40 -27.45 3.51
N ARG A 398 14.74 -27.56 4.69
CA ARG A 398 14.46 -28.85 5.34
C ARG A 398 13.50 -29.70 4.49
N MET A 399 12.44 -29.12 3.96
CA MET A 399 11.55 -29.79 2.97
C MET A 399 12.31 -30.32 1.76
N ARG A 400 13.18 -29.48 1.19
CA ARG A 400 14.00 -29.84 0.03
C ARG A 400 14.90 -31.04 0.35
N ARG A 401 15.60 -31.01 1.49
CA ARG A 401 16.48 -32.10 1.95
C ARG A 401 15.71 -33.38 2.28
N ALA A 402 14.46 -33.26 2.74
CA ALA A 402 13.56 -34.39 2.96
C ALA A 402 12.94 -34.95 1.66
N GLY A 403 13.26 -34.41 0.49
CA GLY A 403 12.77 -34.93 -0.80
C GLY A 403 11.30 -34.63 -1.08
N ILE A 404 10.68 -33.65 -0.40
CA ILE A 404 9.30 -33.22 -0.68
C ILE A 404 9.27 -32.48 -2.03
N ALA A 405 8.31 -32.80 -2.91
CA ALA A 405 8.26 -32.29 -4.27
C ALA A 405 8.10 -30.76 -4.33
N ILE A 406 8.61 -30.12 -5.39
CA ILE A 406 8.65 -28.65 -5.49
C ILE A 406 7.28 -27.99 -5.39
N ASP A 407 6.25 -28.66 -5.89
CA ASP A 407 4.88 -28.15 -5.91
C ASP A 407 4.28 -28.18 -4.50
N ASP A 408 4.40 -29.32 -3.81
CA ASP A 408 4.00 -29.46 -2.40
C ASP A 408 4.75 -28.45 -1.53
N ARG A 409 6.05 -28.24 -1.81
CA ARG A 409 6.81 -27.19 -1.14
C ARG A 409 6.23 -25.80 -1.40
N GLY A 410 5.85 -25.53 -2.65
CA GLY A 410 5.18 -24.30 -3.05
C GLY A 410 3.89 -24.07 -2.27
N VAL A 411 3.03 -25.10 -2.18
CA VAL A 411 1.77 -25.07 -1.43
C VAL A 411 2.01 -24.79 0.06
N MET A 412 2.93 -25.53 0.69
CA MET A 412 3.29 -25.34 2.11
C MET A 412 3.77 -23.91 2.39
N MET A 413 4.51 -23.33 1.45
CA MET A 413 5.05 -21.97 1.54
C MET A 413 4.04 -20.88 1.15
N GLY A 414 2.88 -21.22 0.60
CA GLY A 414 1.92 -20.25 0.04
C GLY A 414 2.48 -19.51 -1.18
N HIS A 415 3.18 -20.25 -2.06
CA HIS A 415 3.61 -19.80 -3.38
C HIS A 415 2.55 -20.20 -4.41
N SER A 416 2.38 -19.39 -5.47
CA SER A 416 1.48 -19.76 -6.56
C SER A 416 2.07 -20.91 -7.35
N VAL A 417 1.44 -22.08 -7.27
CA VAL A 417 1.86 -23.29 -8.00
C VAL A 417 1.67 -23.13 -9.50
N ALA A 418 0.62 -22.41 -9.94
CA ALA A 418 0.45 -22.04 -11.35
C ALA A 418 1.67 -21.29 -11.91
N LEU A 419 2.27 -20.38 -11.14
CA LEU A 419 3.52 -19.72 -11.53
C LEU A 419 4.76 -20.64 -11.46
N ILE A 420 4.71 -21.71 -10.68
CA ILE A 420 5.80 -22.70 -10.59
C ILE A 420 5.74 -23.68 -11.77
N ARG A 421 4.54 -24.11 -12.16
CA ARG A 421 4.28 -25.11 -13.21
C ARG A 421 3.96 -24.53 -14.60
N ASP A 422 3.70 -23.23 -14.71
CA ASP A 422 3.22 -22.55 -15.93
C ASP A 422 1.96 -23.18 -16.55
N ARG A 423 1.05 -23.72 -15.70
CA ARG A 423 -0.24 -24.32 -16.09
C ARG A 423 -1.30 -24.19 -14.98
N GLU A 424 -2.58 -24.29 -15.35
CA GLU A 424 -3.68 -24.37 -14.37
C GLU A 424 -3.61 -25.67 -13.55
N GLU A 425 -4.02 -25.59 -12.28
CA GLU A 425 -3.95 -26.70 -11.33
C GLU A 425 -5.33 -27.33 -11.07
N TYR A 426 -5.34 -28.65 -10.89
CA TYR A 426 -6.44 -29.42 -10.33
C TYR A 426 -5.94 -30.16 -9.08
N GLY A 427 -6.60 -29.93 -7.93
CA GLY A 427 -6.33 -30.57 -6.63
C GLY A 427 -5.36 -29.81 -5.71
N ASP A 428 -5.75 -29.61 -4.44
CA ASP A 428 -4.88 -29.12 -3.35
C ASP A 428 -4.54 -30.28 -2.40
N ILE A 429 -3.38 -30.23 -1.75
CA ILE A 429 -3.01 -31.23 -0.73
C ILE A 429 -3.83 -31.04 0.54
N THR A 430 -4.28 -32.15 1.11
CA THR A 430 -5.13 -32.18 2.30
C THR A 430 -4.38 -31.68 3.55
N LEU A 431 -5.12 -31.29 4.58
CA LEU A 431 -4.52 -30.91 5.88
C LEU A 431 -3.70 -32.06 6.49
N ALA A 432 -4.16 -33.30 6.34
CA ALA A 432 -3.43 -34.48 6.82
C ALA A 432 -2.07 -34.64 6.12
N GLU A 433 -2.03 -34.46 4.80
CA GLU A 433 -0.77 -34.47 4.02
C GLU A 433 0.16 -33.33 4.40
N ARG A 434 -0.38 -32.10 4.54
CA ARG A 434 0.38 -30.94 5.04
C ARG A 434 0.99 -31.22 6.41
N HIS A 435 0.21 -31.80 7.31
CA HIS A 435 0.66 -32.19 8.65
C HIS A 435 1.76 -33.25 8.60
N SER A 436 1.60 -34.29 7.77
CA SER A 436 2.62 -35.33 7.57
C SER A 436 3.93 -34.75 7.04
N PHE A 437 3.87 -33.86 6.05
CA PHE A 437 5.06 -33.16 5.54
C PHE A 437 5.73 -32.29 6.61
N ALA A 438 4.94 -31.56 7.40
CA ALA A 438 5.47 -30.75 8.49
C ALA A 438 6.14 -31.61 9.57
N GLN A 439 5.54 -32.73 9.97
CA GLN A 439 6.12 -33.67 10.94
C GLN A 439 7.46 -34.22 10.45
N ARG A 440 7.55 -34.60 9.17
CA ARG A 440 8.79 -35.15 8.57
C ARG A 440 9.98 -34.18 8.63
N VAL A 441 9.72 -32.87 8.63
CA VAL A 441 10.76 -31.84 8.62
C VAL A 441 10.93 -31.12 9.95
N ALA A 442 10.06 -31.38 10.93
CA ALA A 442 10.12 -30.78 12.27
C ALA A 442 11.46 -31.06 12.94
N LEU A 443 11.95 -30.11 13.74
CA LEU A 443 13.14 -30.33 14.54
C LEU A 443 12.80 -31.30 15.68
N ASP A 444 13.61 -32.33 15.83
CA ASP A 444 13.55 -33.24 16.97
C ASP A 444 14.20 -32.58 18.18
N ILE A 445 13.43 -31.71 18.84
CA ILE A 445 13.86 -30.96 20.03
C ILE A 445 12.69 -30.77 20.98
N ALA A 446 12.96 -30.88 22.28
CA ALA A 446 12.02 -30.48 23.32
C ALA A 446 11.73 -28.97 23.23
N ASP A 447 10.60 -28.54 23.79
CA ASP A 447 10.31 -27.10 23.86
C ASP A 447 11.36 -26.37 24.70
N PRO A 448 12.19 -25.49 24.10
CA PRO A 448 13.34 -24.90 24.77
C PRO A 448 12.96 -23.90 25.87
N VAL A 449 11.66 -23.60 26.02
CA VAL A 449 11.15 -22.65 27.01
C VAL A 449 10.04 -23.21 27.88
N ALA A 450 9.86 -24.53 27.90
CA ALA A 450 8.91 -25.19 28.80
C ALA A 450 9.14 -24.79 30.27
N HIS A 451 10.40 -24.61 30.69
CA HIS A 451 10.77 -24.18 32.05
C HIS A 451 10.27 -22.80 32.46
N LEU A 452 9.79 -22.00 31.50
CA LEU A 452 9.27 -20.66 31.73
C LEU A 452 7.74 -20.63 31.85
N ASP A 453 7.06 -21.71 31.48
CA ASP A 453 5.59 -21.83 31.60
C ASP A 453 5.14 -22.05 33.06
N ASP A 454 6.01 -22.61 33.90
CA ASP A 454 5.75 -22.83 35.34
C ASP A 454 5.98 -21.58 36.20
N ARG A 455 6.55 -20.52 35.62
CA ARG A 455 6.77 -19.25 36.32
C ARG A 455 5.59 -18.34 36.08
N VAL A 456 4.67 -18.29 37.03
CA VAL A 456 3.63 -17.26 37.13
C VAL A 456 4.27 -15.89 36.87
N ILE A 457 3.94 -15.28 35.74
CA ILE A 457 4.48 -13.97 35.35
C ILE A 457 3.88 -12.93 36.29
N THR A 458 4.59 -12.60 37.35
CA THR A 458 4.41 -11.32 38.04
C THR A 458 4.87 -10.22 37.10
N ALA A 459 4.00 -9.25 36.85
CA ALA A 459 4.24 -8.13 35.95
C ALA A 459 5.59 -7.45 36.25
N PRO A 460 6.29 -6.91 35.23
CA PRO A 460 7.57 -6.24 35.46
C PRO A 460 7.36 -5.06 36.42
N ARG A 461 8.07 -5.06 37.55
CA ARG A 461 8.18 -3.90 38.43
C ARG A 461 8.61 -2.71 37.57
N LYS A 462 7.79 -1.66 37.53
CA LYS A 462 8.15 -0.36 36.96
C LYS A 462 9.53 0.00 37.51
N ARG A 463 10.49 0.31 36.62
CA ARG A 463 11.72 1.00 37.02
C ARG A 463 11.30 2.27 37.77
N GLN A 464 11.46 2.29 39.09
CA GLN A 464 11.47 3.53 39.83
C GLN A 464 12.61 4.37 39.24
N LYS A 465 12.28 5.54 38.69
CA LYS A 465 13.28 6.57 38.45
C LYS A 465 13.93 6.84 39.79
N ALA A 466 15.23 6.56 39.91
CA ALA A 466 16.02 7.05 41.01
C ALA A 466 15.89 8.58 41.02
N ALA A 467 15.18 9.11 42.01
CA ALA A 467 15.23 10.51 42.34
C ALA A 467 16.69 10.80 42.72
N LYS A 468 17.27 11.76 42.02
CA LYS A 468 18.62 12.26 42.30
C LYS A 468 18.49 13.08 43.58
N GLU A 469 18.76 12.47 44.73
CA GLU A 469 18.90 13.18 45.99
C GLU A 469 20.09 14.15 45.85
N MET A 470 19.78 15.45 45.88
CA MET A 470 20.77 16.51 46.07
C MET A 470 21.11 16.54 47.56
N PRO A 471 22.40 16.52 47.97
CA PRO A 471 22.74 16.79 49.36
C PRO A 471 22.53 18.28 49.64
N CYS A 472 21.62 18.59 50.56
CA CYS A 472 21.62 19.87 51.25
C CYS A 472 22.81 19.88 52.21
N GLU A 473 23.95 20.41 51.75
CA GLU A 473 25.01 20.84 52.65
C GLU A 473 24.62 22.18 53.28
N GLY A 474 24.14 22.11 54.52
CA GLY A 474 24.12 23.24 55.43
C GLY A 474 25.52 23.41 56.02
N GLY A 475 26.15 24.54 55.71
CA GLY A 475 27.43 24.95 56.27
C GLY A 475 27.58 26.46 56.17
N ALA A 476 27.04 27.18 57.14
CA ALA A 476 27.34 28.59 57.35
C ALA A 476 28.82 28.75 57.77
N PRO A 477 29.47 29.84 57.35
CA PRO A 477 30.43 30.48 58.22
C PRO A 477 30.05 31.94 58.48
N ASP A 478 29.89 32.24 59.77
CA ASP A 478 30.13 33.55 60.34
C ASP A 478 31.52 34.05 59.97
N ARG A 479 31.63 35.30 59.49
CA ARG A 479 32.72 36.23 59.81
C ARG A 479 32.45 37.62 59.22
N GLU A 480 32.06 38.51 60.12
CA GLU A 480 32.66 39.82 60.38
C GLU A 480 32.95 40.81 59.23
N ARG A 481 32.21 41.92 59.32
CA ARG A 481 32.58 43.32 59.03
C ARG A 481 34.08 43.58 58.86
N SER A 482 34.44 44.33 57.82
CA SER A 482 35.15 45.63 57.88
C SER A 482 35.43 46.17 56.48
N LEU A 483 34.97 47.42 56.24
CA LEU A 483 35.42 48.46 55.29
C LEU A 483 35.64 48.12 53.81
#